data_AF-A0A8B7C2G6-F1
#
_entry.id   AF-A0A8B7C2G6-F1
#
_cell.length_a   1.000
_cell.length_b   1.000
_cell.length_c   1.000
_cell.angle_alpha   90.00
_cell.angle_beta   90.00
_cell.angle_gamma   90.00
#
_symmetry.space_group_name_H-M   'P 1'
#
loop_
_entity.id
_entity.type
_entity.pdbx_description
1 polymer ?
#
loop_
_entity_poly.entity_id
_entity_poly.type
_entity_poly.pdbx_seq_one_letter_code
_entity_poly.pdbx_strand_id
1 'polypeptide(L)'
;MAAATSAICPPLPFSHPVHPRLFSAHPLNRVLVGVPRTGVRLSSRARPPMVLAAVAATPPPPQTTSSTGVVLVDRSEAEKVNRLKSAYLEKVVPRLKEEFNYKNVHEVPKIEKIVVNCGMGDAEQNSKGLEATMKGLAMITGQRPVRTKAKNSIASFKLREGATVGIAVTLRGNVMYFFLDRLINLGLPRTRDFQGANPNSFDGHGNFSIGLRDQSVFPEIRYEALGKQRGMDVCISTTAKTDNEAQRLLALLGMPFKEGGGPTVIIRKKKRKAHHFDSKSGRRR
;
A
#
# COMPACT_ATOMS: atom_id res chain seq x y z
N MET A 1 35.74 42.46 29.55
CA MET A 1 37.04 42.98 29.11
C MET A 1 37.77 41.81 28.45
N ALA A 2 38.09 41.75 27.16
CA ALA A 2 38.19 42.77 26.12
C ALA A 2 37.90 42.19 24.71
N ALA A 3 37.40 43.09 23.83
CA ALA A 3 37.58 43.28 22.36
C ALA A 3 37.75 42.06 21.42
N ALA A 4 36.95 41.82 20.37
CA ALA A 4 36.52 42.59 19.18
C ALA A 4 37.52 42.62 18.00
N THR A 5 37.19 41.94 16.88
CA THR A 5 37.49 42.23 15.44
C THR A 5 37.04 41.00 14.60
N SER A 6 35.96 40.97 13.81
CA SER A 6 35.62 41.63 12.53
C SER A 6 36.41 41.18 11.28
N ALA A 7 35.80 40.33 10.45
CA ALA A 7 36.01 40.16 8.99
C ALA A 7 34.88 39.22 8.50
N ILE A 8 33.80 39.58 7.79
CA ILE A 8 33.55 40.39 6.59
C ILE A 8 34.26 39.84 5.33
N CYS A 9 33.42 39.37 4.41
CA CYS A 9 33.63 38.65 3.14
C CYS A 9 34.55 39.36 2.12
N PRO A 10 34.84 38.68 1.00
CA PRO A 10 34.12 39.10 -0.22
C PRO A 10 33.58 37.94 -1.11
N PRO A 11 32.48 38.17 -1.86
CA PRO A 11 32.00 37.30 -2.92
C PRO A 11 32.69 37.63 -4.26
N LEU A 12 32.85 36.64 -5.15
CA LEU A 12 33.37 36.83 -6.50
C LEU A 12 32.38 36.38 -7.58
N PRO A 13 32.47 36.93 -8.82
CA PRO A 13 31.31 37.43 -9.55
C PRO A 13 31.05 36.78 -10.93
N PHE A 14 29.83 37.03 -11.43
CA PHE A 14 29.39 37.29 -12.83
C PHE A 14 30.25 36.81 -14.02
N SER A 15 29.61 36.14 -15.00
CA SER A 15 29.32 36.73 -16.33
C SER A 15 28.71 35.72 -17.34
N HIS A 16 27.55 36.08 -17.91
CA HIS A 16 27.06 35.63 -19.23
C HIS A 16 27.94 36.17 -20.38
N PRO A 17 27.87 35.59 -21.60
CA PRO A 17 27.09 36.23 -22.69
C PRO A 17 26.27 35.20 -23.53
N VAL A 18 25.00 35.45 -23.92
CA VAL A 18 24.47 36.22 -25.08
C VAL A 18 24.65 35.52 -26.46
N HIS A 19 23.54 34.91 -26.96
CA HIS A 19 22.85 35.00 -28.28
C HIS A 19 23.62 35.28 -29.61
N PRO A 20 22.97 35.31 -30.81
CA PRO A 20 21.85 34.56 -31.41
C PRO A 20 22.15 34.18 -32.90
N ARG A 21 21.19 33.58 -33.63
CA ARG A 21 20.78 33.87 -35.04
C ARG A 21 20.00 32.67 -35.61
N LEU A 22 18.70 32.84 -35.85
CA LEU A 22 18.07 33.26 -37.12
C LEU A 22 18.15 32.19 -38.23
N PHE A 23 17.00 31.71 -38.69
CA PHE A 23 16.54 31.62 -40.09
C PHE A 23 15.16 30.92 -40.08
N SER A 24 14.06 31.69 -40.17
CA SER A 24 13.22 31.92 -41.38
C SER A 24 12.46 30.64 -41.81
N ALA A 25 11.14 30.53 -41.65
CA ALA A 25 10.09 31.02 -42.58
C ALA A 25 10.36 30.57 -44.03
N HIS A 26 9.50 29.80 -44.74
CA HIS A 26 8.06 29.95 -44.97
C HIS A 26 7.42 28.66 -45.52
N PRO A 27 6.07 28.55 -45.50
CA PRO A 27 5.29 27.49 -46.12
C PRO A 27 4.88 27.87 -47.57
N LEU A 28 4.70 26.87 -48.44
CA LEU A 28 4.00 27.06 -49.71
C LEU A 28 2.89 26.04 -49.89
N ASN A 29 1.73 26.62 -50.14
CA ASN A 29 0.41 26.06 -50.36
C ASN A 29 0.25 25.67 -51.85
N ARG A 30 -0.93 25.16 -52.21
CA ARG A 30 -1.51 25.04 -53.58
C ARG A 30 -1.03 23.79 -54.36
N VAL A 31 -1.85 23.03 -55.11
CA VAL A 31 -3.07 23.32 -55.89
C VAL A 31 -3.91 22.04 -56.04
N LEU A 32 -5.22 22.24 -56.18
CA LEU A 32 -6.31 21.33 -56.57
C LEU A 32 -6.21 20.74 -58.00
N VAL A 33 -7.26 19.99 -58.37
CA VAL A 33 -7.73 19.54 -59.71
C VAL A 33 -7.31 18.08 -60.03
N GLY A 34 -8.14 17.14 -60.43
CA GLY A 34 -9.53 17.11 -60.90
C GLY A 34 -9.70 15.86 -61.81
N VAL A 35 -10.73 15.06 -61.50
CA VAL A 35 -11.45 13.97 -62.22
C VAL A 35 -11.65 14.27 -63.74
N PRO A 36 -12.04 13.38 -64.73
CA PRO A 36 -12.71 12.05 -64.69
C PRO A 36 -12.38 10.94 -65.74
N ARG A 37 -13.03 9.75 -65.51
CA ARG A 37 -13.75 8.81 -66.43
C ARG A 37 -13.02 8.12 -67.60
N THR A 38 -13.15 6.78 -67.65
CA THR A 38 -13.97 6.02 -68.64
C THR A 38 -13.86 4.52 -68.34
N GLY A 39 -14.95 3.78 -68.55
CA GLY A 39 -15.01 2.33 -68.34
C GLY A 39 -15.29 1.59 -69.65
N VAL A 40 -14.96 0.29 -69.71
CA VAL A 40 -15.46 -0.66 -70.71
C VAL A 40 -15.61 -2.05 -70.08
N ARG A 41 -16.70 -2.73 -70.50
CA ARG A 41 -17.27 -4.01 -70.05
C ARG A 41 -16.66 -5.27 -70.71
N LEU A 42 -17.20 -6.41 -70.26
CA LEU A 42 -17.37 -7.75 -70.90
C LEU A 42 -16.21 -8.73 -70.61
N SER A 43 -16.38 -10.05 -70.45
CA SER A 43 -17.48 -11.01 -70.23
C SER A 43 -16.83 -12.39 -70.46
N SER A 44 -17.06 -13.42 -69.62
CA SER A 44 -17.42 -14.80 -70.05
C SER A 44 -17.19 -15.88 -68.96
N ARG A 45 -17.96 -16.96 -69.12
CA ARG A 45 -18.31 -18.05 -68.20
C ARG A 45 -17.21 -19.12 -68.02
N ALA A 46 -17.18 -19.77 -66.84
CA ALA A 46 -17.07 -21.24 -66.68
C ALA A 46 -17.40 -21.67 -65.23
N ARG A 47 -17.93 -22.90 -65.06
CA ARG A 47 -18.55 -23.49 -63.84
C ARG A 47 -17.56 -24.40 -63.05
N PRO A 48 -17.93 -24.98 -61.88
CA PRO A 48 -17.13 -25.07 -60.64
C PRO A 48 -16.41 -26.43 -60.44
N PRO A 49 -15.72 -26.67 -59.29
CA PRO A 49 -16.41 -27.39 -58.20
C PRO A 49 -15.99 -27.06 -56.75
N MET A 50 -16.92 -27.39 -55.84
CA MET A 50 -16.75 -27.92 -54.48
C MET A 50 -16.30 -27.04 -53.29
N VAL A 51 -17.28 -26.87 -52.40
CA VAL A 51 -17.24 -27.08 -50.94
C VAL A 51 -16.19 -26.30 -50.14
N LEU A 52 -16.63 -25.22 -49.48
CA LEU A 52 -16.44 -25.06 -48.05
C LEU A 52 -17.51 -24.10 -47.49
N ALA A 53 -18.25 -24.56 -46.49
CA ALA A 53 -19.23 -23.76 -45.78
C ALA A 53 -18.54 -22.62 -45.03
N ALA A 54 -18.87 -21.38 -45.38
CA ALA A 54 -18.51 -20.20 -44.60
C ALA A 54 -19.39 -20.16 -43.34
N VAL A 55 -18.87 -20.72 -42.24
CA VAL A 55 -19.41 -20.48 -40.90
C VAL A 55 -19.08 -19.04 -40.53
N ALA A 56 -20.14 -18.30 -40.21
CA ALA A 56 -20.12 -16.93 -39.73
C ALA A 56 -19.05 -16.74 -38.64
N ALA A 57 -18.08 -15.87 -38.91
CA ALA A 57 -17.19 -15.33 -37.89
C ALA A 57 -18.01 -14.37 -37.02
N THR A 58 -18.56 -14.90 -35.93
CA THR A 58 -19.00 -14.13 -34.78
C THR A 58 -17.82 -13.27 -34.30
N PRO A 59 -18.02 -11.98 -34.01
CA PRO A 59 -16.98 -11.20 -33.33
C PRO A 59 -16.68 -11.86 -31.98
N PRO A 60 -15.40 -11.98 -31.57
CA PRO A 60 -15.07 -12.51 -30.26
C PRO A 60 -15.73 -11.65 -29.18
N PRO A 61 -16.29 -12.25 -28.11
CA PRO A 61 -16.87 -11.49 -27.01
C PRO A 61 -15.81 -10.55 -26.42
N PRO A 62 -16.19 -9.32 -26.02
CA PRO A 62 -15.27 -8.42 -25.34
C PRO A 62 -14.74 -9.13 -24.10
N GLN A 63 -13.44 -9.37 -24.09
CA GLN A 63 -12.74 -9.91 -22.94
C GLN A 63 -13.03 -8.99 -21.77
N THR A 64 -13.76 -9.49 -20.77
CA THR A 64 -13.98 -8.83 -19.50
C THR A 64 -12.62 -8.51 -18.93
N THR A 65 -12.23 -7.24 -19.04
CA THR A 65 -11.03 -6.69 -18.45
C THR A 65 -11.15 -6.92 -16.95
N SER A 66 -10.30 -7.80 -16.43
CA SER A 66 -10.04 -7.93 -15.01
C SER A 66 -9.82 -6.52 -14.47
N SER A 67 -10.64 -6.12 -13.50
CA SER A 67 -10.62 -4.83 -12.85
C SER A 67 -9.39 -4.71 -11.94
N THR A 68 -8.20 -4.78 -12.53
CA THR A 68 -6.94 -4.51 -11.87
C THR A 68 -6.79 -3.00 -11.84
N GLY A 69 -7.47 -2.38 -10.87
CA GLY A 69 -7.20 -1.00 -10.44
C GLY A 69 -5.84 -0.91 -9.76
N VAL A 70 -4.78 -1.38 -10.41
CA VAL A 70 -3.40 -1.03 -10.05
C VAL A 70 -3.20 0.33 -10.67
N VAL A 71 -3.32 1.38 -9.85
CA VAL A 71 -2.76 2.67 -10.21
C VAL A 71 -1.26 2.45 -10.34
N LEU A 72 -0.81 2.31 -11.58
CA LEU A 72 0.59 2.41 -11.95
C LEU A 72 1.08 3.74 -11.40
N VAL A 73 2.04 3.65 -10.49
CA VAL A 73 2.80 4.79 -10.03
C VAL A 73 3.55 5.33 -11.24
N ASP A 74 3.08 6.45 -11.79
CA ASP A 74 3.77 7.11 -12.89
C ASP A 74 5.14 7.59 -12.40
N ARG A 75 6.20 7.21 -13.13
CA ARG A 75 7.61 7.43 -12.75
C ARG A 75 7.93 8.91 -12.47
N SER A 76 7.20 9.85 -13.08
CA SER A 76 7.37 11.30 -12.89
C SER A 76 6.82 11.82 -11.56
N GLU A 77 5.86 11.14 -10.93
CA GLU A 77 5.30 11.53 -9.63
C GLU A 77 6.10 10.97 -8.45
N ALA A 78 7.00 10.01 -8.71
CA ALA A 78 7.81 9.34 -7.71
C ALA A 78 8.90 10.23 -7.08
N GLU A 79 9.30 11.32 -7.74
CA GLU A 79 10.37 12.22 -7.27
C GLU A 79 9.90 13.22 -6.21
N LYS A 80 8.58 13.36 -5.99
CA LYS A 80 8.05 14.21 -4.92
C LYS A 80 8.47 13.66 -3.55
N VAL A 81 9.06 14.53 -2.72
CA VAL A 81 9.53 14.23 -1.34
C VAL A 81 8.50 13.48 -0.50
N ASN A 82 7.19 13.56 -0.78
CA ASN A 82 6.18 12.73 -0.14
C ASN A 82 5.12 12.20 -1.13
N ARG A 83 5.51 11.30 -2.03
CA ARG A 83 4.64 10.70 -3.06
C ARG A 83 3.23 10.34 -2.58
N LEU A 84 3.12 9.53 -1.51
CA LEU A 84 1.81 9.10 -0.99
C LEU A 84 1.01 10.23 -0.36
N LYS A 85 1.66 11.22 0.24
CA LYS A 85 0.97 12.36 0.86
C LYS A 85 0.39 13.28 -0.20
N SER A 86 1.14 13.57 -1.27
CA SER A 86 0.62 14.34 -2.41
C SER A 86 -0.47 13.57 -3.14
N ALA A 87 -0.27 12.27 -3.39
CA ALA A 87 -1.28 11.43 -4.03
C ALA A 87 -2.59 11.38 -3.20
N TYR A 88 -2.47 11.32 -1.88
CA TYR A 88 -3.63 11.39 -0.99
C TYR A 88 -4.43 12.68 -1.19
N LEU A 89 -3.77 13.84 -1.14
CA LEU A 89 -4.43 15.15 -1.25
C LEU A 89 -4.98 15.41 -2.67
N GLU A 90 -4.21 15.08 -3.71
CA GLU A 90 -4.54 15.41 -5.10
C GLU A 90 -5.57 14.44 -5.70
N LYS A 91 -5.46 13.13 -5.40
CA LYS A 91 -6.23 12.08 -6.10
C LYS A 91 -7.21 11.33 -5.19
N VAL A 92 -6.81 11.00 -3.96
CA VAL A 92 -7.60 10.13 -3.07
C VAL A 92 -8.74 10.89 -2.39
N VAL A 93 -8.47 12.09 -1.88
CA VAL A 93 -9.49 12.95 -1.24
C VAL A 93 -10.68 13.26 -2.15
N PRO A 94 -10.52 13.73 -3.42
CA PRO A 94 -11.67 14.00 -4.28
C PRO A 94 -12.46 12.73 -4.61
N ARG A 95 -11.79 11.61 -4.89
CA ARG A 95 -12.45 10.32 -5.16
C ARG A 95 -13.30 9.85 -3.98
N LEU A 96 -12.77 9.90 -2.75
CA LEU A 96 -13.53 9.51 -1.57
C LEU A 96 -14.72 10.44 -1.31
N LYS A 97 -14.57 11.73 -1.61
CA LYS A 97 -15.66 12.70 -1.47
C LYS A 97 -16.80 12.42 -2.45
N GLU A 98 -16.47 12.05 -3.69
CA GLU A 98 -17.45 11.69 -4.72
C GLU A 98 -18.15 10.35 -4.40
N GLU A 99 -17.39 9.34 -3.98
CA GLU A 99 -17.94 8.00 -3.70
C GLU A 99 -18.87 7.97 -2.48
N PHE A 100 -18.49 8.66 -1.40
CA PHE A 100 -19.23 8.64 -0.14
C PHE A 100 -20.08 9.91 0.10
N ASN A 101 -20.04 10.88 -0.81
CA ASN A 101 -20.81 12.13 -0.75
C ASN A 101 -20.71 12.86 0.61
N TYR A 102 -19.48 13.02 1.11
CA TYR A 102 -19.25 13.71 2.38
C TYR A 102 -19.68 15.17 2.31
N LYS A 103 -20.32 15.65 3.38
CA LYS A 103 -20.79 17.04 3.49
C LYS A 103 -19.63 17.98 3.78
N ASN A 104 -18.64 17.52 4.54
CA ASN A 104 -17.48 18.30 4.94
C ASN A 104 -16.18 17.65 4.46
N VAL A 105 -15.23 18.47 4.01
CA VAL A 105 -13.89 18.01 3.57
C VAL A 105 -13.14 17.33 4.73
N HIS A 106 -13.38 17.76 5.97
CA HIS A 106 -12.74 17.18 7.15
C HIS A 106 -13.32 15.82 7.60
N GLU A 107 -14.43 15.37 7.01
CA GLU A 107 -14.98 14.02 7.26
C GLU A 107 -14.22 12.93 6.51
N VAL A 108 -13.44 13.31 5.50
CA VAL A 108 -12.67 12.36 4.68
C VAL A 108 -11.69 11.58 5.57
N PRO A 109 -11.69 10.24 5.50
CA PRO A 109 -10.86 9.42 6.36
C PRO A 109 -9.38 9.62 6.03
N LYS A 110 -8.57 9.66 7.09
CA LYS A 110 -7.11 9.83 7.05
C LYS A 110 -6.43 8.76 7.89
N ILE A 111 -5.17 8.47 7.56
CA ILE A 111 -4.33 7.58 8.38
C ILE A 111 -3.78 8.41 9.54
N GLU A 112 -4.01 7.97 10.78
CA GLU A 112 -3.56 8.68 11.98
C GLU A 112 -2.15 8.26 12.40
N LYS A 113 -1.90 6.95 12.41
CA LYS A 113 -0.65 6.34 12.83
C LYS A 113 -0.54 4.94 12.27
N ILE A 114 0.70 4.48 12.12
CA ILE A 114 1.01 3.07 11.89
C ILE A 114 1.83 2.57 13.06
N VAL A 115 1.37 1.52 13.71
CA VAL A 115 2.10 0.85 14.78
C VAL A 115 2.70 -0.42 14.22
N VAL A 116 4.02 -0.54 14.31
CA VAL A 116 4.75 -1.76 13.96
C VAL A 116 5.14 -2.45 15.25
N ASN A 117 4.72 -3.70 15.42
CA ASN A 117 4.96 -4.48 16.62
C ASN A 117 5.68 -5.78 16.27
N CYS A 118 6.67 -6.15 17.07
CA CYS A 118 7.33 -7.45 17.00
C CYS A 118 7.22 -8.13 18.38
N GLY A 119 6.41 -9.19 18.44
CA GLY A 119 6.33 -10.06 19.63
C GLY A 119 7.48 -11.05 19.66
N MET A 120 8.17 -11.14 20.80
CA MET A 120 9.30 -12.06 20.99
C MET A 120 9.19 -12.76 22.35
N GLY A 121 8.55 -13.93 22.40
CA GLY A 121 8.40 -14.68 23.65
C GLY A 121 9.73 -15.04 24.33
N ASP A 122 10.79 -15.22 23.55
CA ASP A 122 12.14 -15.59 24.06
C ASP A 122 13.03 -14.37 24.33
N ALA A 123 12.46 -13.17 24.37
CA ALA A 123 13.21 -11.91 24.51
C ALA A 123 13.98 -11.80 25.84
N GLU A 124 13.44 -12.37 26.92
CA GLU A 124 14.05 -12.32 28.25
C GLU A 124 15.34 -13.15 28.32
N GLN A 125 15.38 -14.31 27.66
CA GLN A 125 16.55 -15.19 27.64
C GLN A 125 17.62 -14.73 26.64
N ASN A 126 17.21 -14.07 25.56
CA ASN A 126 18.08 -13.74 24.43
C ASN A 126 18.19 -12.22 24.19
N SER A 127 18.91 -11.53 25.09
CA SER A 127 19.16 -10.08 24.99
C SER A 127 19.81 -9.65 23.67
N LYS A 128 20.79 -10.42 23.18
CA LYS A 128 21.46 -10.17 21.89
C LYS A 128 20.49 -10.20 20.71
N GLY A 129 19.56 -11.17 20.73
CA GLY A 129 18.52 -11.27 19.71
C GLY A 129 17.60 -10.07 19.71
N LEU A 130 17.21 -9.57 20.90
CA LEU A 130 16.38 -8.38 21.03
C LEU A 130 17.06 -7.16 20.40
N GLU A 131 18.33 -6.95 20.69
CA GLU A 131 19.09 -5.82 20.14
C GLU A 131 19.24 -5.90 18.62
N ALA A 132 19.43 -7.10 18.07
CA ALA A 132 19.47 -7.31 16.62
C ALA A 132 18.15 -6.91 15.95
N THR A 133 17.00 -7.33 16.49
CA THR A 133 15.68 -6.93 15.95
C THR A 133 15.41 -5.44 16.16
N MET A 134 15.86 -4.85 17.27
CA MET A 134 15.76 -3.42 17.49
C MET A 134 16.50 -2.63 16.41
N LYS A 135 17.71 -3.08 16.01
CA LYS A 135 18.48 -2.50 14.90
C LYS A 135 17.79 -2.73 13.56
N GLY A 136 17.28 -3.93 13.30
CA GLY A 136 16.53 -4.25 12.08
C GLY A 136 15.30 -3.35 11.88
N LEU A 137 14.46 -3.23 12.92
CA LEU A 137 13.31 -2.32 12.90
C LEU A 137 13.71 -0.85 12.78
N ALA A 138 14.82 -0.44 13.38
CA ALA A 138 15.33 0.92 13.22
C ALA A 138 15.76 1.20 11.78
N MET A 139 16.39 0.24 11.10
CA MET A 139 16.76 0.38 9.68
C MET A 139 15.53 0.44 8.78
N ILE A 140 14.52 -0.41 9.03
CA ILE A 140 13.27 -0.36 8.27
C ILE A 140 12.55 0.96 8.53
N THR A 141 12.25 1.31 9.77
CA THR A 141 11.36 2.43 10.06
C THR A 141 12.05 3.79 10.07
N GLY A 142 13.38 3.83 10.19
CA GLY A 142 14.15 5.05 10.42
C GLY A 142 13.99 5.61 11.83
N GLN A 143 13.30 4.90 12.73
CA GLN A 143 13.01 5.32 14.10
C GLN A 143 13.48 4.27 15.09
N ARG A 144 14.09 4.72 16.20
CA ARG A 144 14.51 3.82 17.28
C ARG A 144 13.27 3.19 17.96
N PRO A 145 13.17 1.86 18.02
CA PRO A 145 12.05 1.20 18.67
C PRO A 145 12.05 1.25 20.19
N VAL A 146 10.86 1.10 20.78
CA VAL A 146 10.63 1.04 22.22
C VAL A 146 10.47 -0.41 22.67
N ARG A 147 11.16 -0.78 23.75
CA ARG A 147 11.04 -2.10 24.39
C ARG A 147 9.73 -2.18 25.18
N THR A 148 8.90 -3.18 24.91
CA THR A 148 7.62 -3.38 25.61
C THR A 148 7.80 -4.35 26.77
N LYS A 149 7.36 -3.93 27.97
CA LYS A 149 7.43 -4.72 29.20
C LYS A 149 6.10 -5.40 29.50
N ALA A 150 6.15 -6.57 30.12
CA ALA A 150 4.98 -7.29 30.62
C ALA A 150 4.33 -6.50 31.77
N LYS A 151 3.00 -6.33 31.70
CA LYS A 151 2.20 -5.70 32.77
C LYS A 151 1.77 -6.68 33.85
N ASN A 152 1.59 -7.95 33.49
CA ASN A 152 1.09 -9.00 34.38
C ASN A 152 2.05 -10.19 34.35
N SER A 153 2.19 -10.86 35.49
CA SER A 153 2.92 -12.11 35.59
C SER A 153 2.03 -13.29 35.19
N ILE A 154 2.50 -14.13 34.25
CA ILE A 154 1.75 -15.29 33.77
C ILE A 154 2.67 -16.50 33.75
N ALA A 155 2.43 -17.46 34.64
CA ALA A 155 3.26 -18.65 34.82
C ALA A 155 3.34 -19.53 33.55
N SER A 156 2.25 -19.66 32.78
CA SER A 156 2.22 -20.48 31.56
C SER A 156 3.23 -20.03 30.50
N PHE A 157 3.49 -18.73 30.42
CA PHE A 157 4.50 -18.16 29.50
C PHE A 157 5.86 -17.95 30.19
N LYS A 158 6.01 -18.36 31.46
CA LYS A 158 7.19 -18.13 32.29
C LYS A 158 7.59 -16.64 32.40
N LEU A 159 6.61 -15.73 32.28
CA LEU A 159 6.84 -14.28 32.30
C LEU A 159 6.56 -13.71 33.69
N ARG A 160 7.46 -12.82 34.13
CA ARG A 160 7.30 -11.98 35.32
C ARG A 160 6.99 -10.54 34.92
N GLU A 161 6.31 -9.81 35.80
CA GLU A 161 6.10 -8.37 35.67
C GLU A 161 7.40 -7.60 35.42
N GLY A 162 7.36 -6.67 34.47
CA GLY A 162 8.53 -5.88 34.10
C GLY A 162 9.51 -6.56 33.13
N ALA A 163 9.35 -7.86 32.86
CA ALA A 163 10.14 -8.56 31.84
C ALA A 163 9.88 -7.97 30.44
N THR A 164 10.91 -7.95 29.59
CA THR A 164 10.76 -7.42 28.22
C THR A 164 10.24 -8.52 27.31
N VAL A 165 9.10 -8.28 26.65
CA VAL A 165 8.39 -9.28 25.81
C VAL A 165 8.52 -8.96 24.32
N GLY A 166 8.73 -7.70 23.96
CA GLY A 166 8.74 -7.32 22.56
C GLY A 166 9.26 -5.92 22.31
N ILE A 167 9.02 -5.50 21.07
CA ILE A 167 9.49 -4.22 20.55
C ILE A 167 8.35 -3.61 19.74
N ALA A 168 8.08 -2.33 19.96
CA ALA A 168 7.08 -1.58 19.21
C ALA A 168 7.63 -0.25 18.71
N VAL A 169 7.14 0.19 17.56
CA VAL A 169 7.40 1.51 16.96
C VAL A 169 6.06 2.12 16.57
N THR A 170 5.86 3.41 16.88
CA THR A 170 4.69 4.16 16.40
C THR A 170 5.17 5.23 15.42
N LEU A 171 4.72 5.11 14.17
CA LEU A 171 5.04 6.01 13.08
C LEU A 171 3.88 7.01 12.90
N ARG A 172 4.23 8.29 12.78
CA ARG A 172 3.29 9.39 12.52
C ARG A 172 3.87 10.37 11.50
N GLY A 173 3.01 11.24 10.96
CA GLY A 173 3.43 12.27 10.01
C GLY A 173 4.01 11.68 8.73
N ASN A 174 5.12 12.23 8.23
CA ASN A 174 5.68 11.84 6.94
C ASN A 174 6.32 10.43 6.99
N VAL A 175 6.94 10.05 8.12
CA VAL A 175 7.60 8.73 8.29
C VAL A 175 6.62 7.58 8.08
N MET A 176 5.37 7.76 8.53
CA MET A 176 4.29 6.81 8.32
C MET A 176 4.01 6.57 6.83
N TYR A 177 3.91 7.63 6.03
CA TYR A 177 3.69 7.52 4.59
C TYR A 177 4.89 6.87 3.89
N PHE A 178 6.13 7.18 4.27
CA PHE A 178 7.31 6.50 3.71
C PHE A 178 7.37 5.01 4.04
N PHE A 179 6.98 4.64 5.26
CA PHE A 179 6.91 3.23 5.65
C PHE A 179 5.79 2.50 4.90
N LEU A 180 4.62 3.12 4.76
CA LEU A 180 3.50 2.54 4.00
C LEU A 180 3.86 2.33 2.53
N ASP A 181 4.56 3.30 1.93
CA ASP A 181 5.01 3.20 0.54
C ASP A 181 5.98 2.03 0.33
N ARG A 182 6.96 1.90 1.23
CA ARG A 182 7.89 0.75 1.21
C ARG A 182 7.17 -0.56 1.49
N LEU A 183 6.18 -0.58 2.38
CA LEU A 183 5.40 -1.78 2.64
C LEU A 183 4.67 -2.25 1.37
N ILE A 184 3.95 -1.34 0.70
CA ILE A 184 3.10 -1.69 -0.46
C ILE A 184 3.94 -2.02 -1.69
N ASN A 185 4.91 -1.17 -2.06
CA ASN A 185 5.63 -1.31 -3.33
C ASN A 185 6.78 -2.32 -3.26
N LEU A 186 7.37 -2.52 -2.08
CA LEU A 186 8.59 -3.30 -1.91
C LEU A 186 8.38 -4.53 -1.03
N GLY A 187 7.73 -4.37 0.12
CA GLY A 187 7.54 -5.44 1.10
C GLY A 187 6.56 -6.53 0.65
N LEU A 188 5.34 -6.15 0.27
CA LEU A 188 4.29 -7.11 -0.08
C LEU A 188 4.64 -7.97 -1.31
N PRO A 189 5.13 -7.43 -2.43
CA PRO A 189 5.47 -8.24 -3.60
C PRO A 189 6.61 -9.23 -3.34
N ARG A 190 7.51 -8.92 -2.39
CA ARG A 190 8.64 -9.78 -2.04
C ARG A 190 8.29 -10.85 -1.01
N THR A 191 7.09 -10.81 -0.44
CA THR A 191 6.65 -11.81 0.54
C THR A 191 6.45 -13.16 -0.15
N ARG A 192 7.03 -14.24 0.42
CA ARG A 192 7.17 -15.56 -0.22
C ARG A 192 5.86 -16.20 -0.72
N ASP A 193 4.72 -15.88 -0.11
CA ASP A 193 3.40 -16.42 -0.47
C ASP A 193 2.34 -15.31 -0.57
N PHE A 194 2.64 -14.21 -1.29
CA PHE A 194 1.72 -13.08 -1.36
C PHE A 194 0.58 -13.29 -2.37
N GLN A 195 -0.64 -13.52 -1.87
CA GLN A 195 -1.88 -13.65 -2.68
C GLN A 195 -2.77 -12.40 -2.60
N GLY A 196 -2.26 -11.30 -2.07
CA GLY A 196 -3.06 -10.13 -1.68
C GLY A 196 -3.38 -10.11 -0.19
N ALA A 197 -3.55 -8.90 0.33
CA ALA A 197 -3.99 -8.64 1.69
C ALA A 197 -5.44 -9.08 1.87
N ASN A 198 -5.75 -9.67 3.02
CA ASN A 198 -7.11 -10.11 3.34
C ASN A 198 -7.99 -8.89 3.64
N PRO A 199 -9.06 -8.63 2.86
CA PRO A 199 -9.99 -7.54 3.13
C PRO A 199 -10.87 -7.78 4.36
N ASN A 200 -10.83 -8.97 4.98
CA ASN A 200 -11.55 -9.25 6.23
C ASN A 200 -10.72 -8.94 7.50
N SER A 201 -9.50 -8.41 7.35
CA SER A 201 -8.62 -8.08 8.49
C SER A 201 -8.91 -6.72 9.14
N PHE A 202 -10.07 -6.12 8.85
CA PHE A 202 -10.53 -4.91 9.55
C PHE A 202 -11.19 -5.26 10.88
N ASP A 203 -11.19 -4.32 11.81
CA ASP A 203 -11.66 -4.49 13.18
C ASP A 203 -13.11 -4.04 13.42
N GLY A 204 -13.84 -3.63 12.38
CA GLY A 204 -15.20 -3.08 12.49
C GLY A 204 -15.24 -1.56 12.65
N HIS A 205 -14.09 -0.93 12.93
CA HIS A 205 -13.97 0.52 13.18
C HIS A 205 -12.95 1.14 12.23
N GLY A 206 -12.74 0.54 11.05
CA GLY A 206 -11.85 1.10 10.02
C GLY A 206 -10.36 0.99 10.33
N ASN A 207 -9.92 0.22 11.33
CA ASN A 207 -8.50 -0.07 11.52
C ASN A 207 -8.13 -1.37 10.82
N PHE A 208 -6.95 -1.40 10.23
CA PHE A 208 -6.46 -2.53 9.46
C PHE A 208 -5.20 -3.12 10.10
N SER A 209 -5.13 -4.45 10.20
CA SER A 209 -3.94 -5.14 10.70
C SER A 209 -3.46 -6.20 9.71
N ILE A 210 -2.15 -6.20 9.45
CA ILE A 210 -1.49 -7.20 8.61
C ILE A 210 -0.28 -7.77 9.34
N GLY A 211 -0.17 -9.10 9.35
CA GLY A 211 0.97 -9.82 9.88
C GLY A 211 1.93 -10.19 8.75
N LEU A 212 3.20 -9.83 8.92
CA LEU A 212 4.31 -10.27 8.09
C LEU A 212 5.04 -11.40 8.83
N ARG A 213 5.15 -12.57 8.20
CA ARG A 213 5.79 -13.73 8.82
C ARG A 213 7.31 -13.53 8.96
N ASP A 214 7.92 -12.82 8.03
CA ASP A 214 9.36 -12.61 7.97
C ASP A 214 9.74 -11.14 7.78
N GLN A 215 10.77 -10.71 8.49
CA GLN A 215 11.40 -9.39 8.35
C GLN A 215 12.27 -9.25 7.09
N SER A 216 12.60 -10.35 6.41
CA SER A 216 13.46 -10.38 5.20
C SER A 216 12.81 -9.78 3.96
N VAL A 217 11.54 -9.39 4.04
CA VAL A 217 10.81 -8.69 2.98
C VAL A 217 11.42 -7.31 2.68
N PHE A 218 12.12 -6.72 3.65
CA PHE A 218 12.80 -5.43 3.49
C PHE A 218 14.26 -5.64 3.04
N PRO A 219 14.70 -5.09 1.89
CA PRO A 219 16.08 -5.23 1.42
C PRO A 219 17.11 -4.55 2.33
N GLU A 220 16.69 -3.61 3.18
CA GLU A 220 17.58 -2.94 4.11
C GLU A 220 18.15 -3.89 5.18
N ILE A 221 17.49 -5.03 5.43
CA ILE A 221 17.99 -6.03 6.37
C ILE A 221 18.82 -7.07 5.63
N ARG A 222 20.08 -7.24 6.08
CA ARG A 222 20.95 -8.32 5.63
C ARG A 222 20.52 -9.63 6.27
N TYR A 223 20.35 -10.67 5.45
CA TYR A 223 19.90 -11.99 5.89
C TYR A 223 20.85 -12.61 6.94
N GLU A 224 22.16 -12.41 6.78
CA GLU A 224 23.20 -12.93 7.69
C GLU A 224 23.11 -12.33 9.10
N ALA A 225 22.60 -11.11 9.23
CA ALA A 225 22.42 -10.46 10.53
C ALA A 225 21.17 -10.98 11.27
N LEU A 226 20.22 -11.60 10.56
CA LEU A 226 19.02 -12.20 11.13
C LEU A 226 19.33 -13.65 11.54
N GLY A 227 19.85 -13.84 12.75
CA GLY A 227 20.11 -15.19 13.26
C GLY A 227 18.88 -16.10 13.29
N LYS A 228 17.69 -15.55 13.62
CA LYS A 228 16.40 -16.25 13.53
C LYS A 228 15.40 -15.40 12.76
N GLN A 229 14.63 -16.03 11.88
CA GLN A 229 13.49 -15.41 11.22
C GLN A 229 12.46 -14.99 12.26
N ARG A 230 11.95 -13.76 12.12
CA ARG A 230 10.99 -13.16 13.04
C ARG A 230 9.95 -12.41 12.23
N GLY A 231 8.70 -12.53 12.67
CA GLY A 231 7.60 -11.78 12.11
C GLY A 231 7.51 -10.36 12.66
N MET A 232 6.60 -9.59 12.08
CA MET A 232 6.14 -8.31 12.59
C MET A 232 4.65 -8.15 12.26
N ASP A 233 3.94 -7.47 13.15
CA ASP A 233 2.56 -7.04 12.92
C ASP A 233 2.56 -5.55 12.62
N VAL A 234 1.81 -5.17 11.58
CA VAL A 234 1.61 -3.77 11.19
C VAL A 234 0.14 -3.43 11.37
N CYS A 235 -0.13 -2.52 12.29
CA CYS A 235 -1.47 -1.99 12.57
C CYS A 235 -1.58 -0.57 12.01
N ILE A 236 -2.45 -0.39 11.03
CA ILE A 236 -2.77 0.91 10.42
C ILE A 236 -4.03 1.43 11.10
N SER A 237 -3.90 2.52 11.85
CA SER A 237 -5.04 3.22 12.46
C SER A 237 -5.51 4.34 11.56
N THR A 238 -6.81 4.38 11.29
CA THR A 238 -7.44 5.42 10.47
C THR A 238 -8.56 6.11 11.25
N THR A 239 -9.01 7.27 10.75
CA THR A 239 -10.18 7.98 11.30
C THR A 239 -11.52 7.48 10.76
N ALA A 240 -11.52 6.48 9.86
CA ALA A 240 -12.75 5.96 9.28
C ALA A 240 -13.64 5.36 10.37
N LYS A 241 -14.95 5.50 10.22
CA LYS A 241 -15.91 4.89 11.18
C LYS A 241 -16.33 3.51 10.73
N THR A 242 -16.26 3.24 9.43
CA THR A 242 -16.70 2.00 8.82
C THR A 242 -15.56 1.33 8.05
N ASP A 243 -15.59 0.00 7.99
CA ASP A 243 -14.57 -0.77 7.28
C ASP A 243 -14.60 -0.51 5.76
N ASN A 244 -15.76 -0.18 5.20
CA ASN A 244 -15.91 0.12 3.77
C ASN A 244 -15.09 1.34 3.35
N GLU A 245 -15.15 2.41 4.14
CA GLU A 245 -14.39 3.64 3.92
C GLU A 245 -12.89 3.38 4.04
N ALA A 246 -12.48 2.62 5.06
CA ALA A 246 -11.07 2.28 5.30
C ALA A 246 -10.50 1.38 4.21
N GLN A 247 -11.27 0.37 3.78
CA GLN A 247 -10.89 -0.53 2.69
C GLN A 247 -10.72 0.25 1.40
N ARG A 248 -11.64 1.18 1.10
CA ARG A 248 -11.56 2.00 -0.10
C ARG A 248 -10.38 2.96 -0.06
N LEU A 249 -10.13 3.61 1.08
CA LEU A 249 -8.94 4.44 1.31
C LEU A 249 -7.65 3.67 1.04
N LEU A 250 -7.49 2.48 1.63
CA LEU A 250 -6.28 1.66 1.45
C LEU A 250 -6.15 1.15 0.01
N ALA A 251 -7.25 0.79 -0.64
CA ALA A 251 -7.25 0.34 -2.04
C ALA A 251 -6.81 1.46 -2.99
N LEU A 252 -7.29 2.70 -2.78
CA LEU A 252 -6.88 3.87 -3.55
C LEU A 252 -5.41 4.25 -3.32
N LEU A 253 -4.87 3.94 -2.14
CA LEU A 253 -3.45 4.10 -1.83
C LEU A 253 -2.56 2.98 -2.42
N GLY A 254 -3.15 2.02 -3.14
CA GLY A 254 -2.43 0.96 -3.84
C GLY A 254 -2.26 -0.33 -3.03
N MET A 255 -3.00 -0.52 -1.93
CA MET A 255 -2.96 -1.77 -1.18
C MET A 255 -3.55 -2.91 -2.02
N PRO A 256 -2.78 -3.98 -2.32
CA PRO A 256 -3.28 -5.10 -3.09
C PRO A 256 -4.18 -5.99 -2.21
N PHE A 257 -5.49 -5.85 -2.35
CA PHE A 257 -6.46 -6.74 -1.70
C PHE A 257 -6.73 -7.99 -2.54
N LYS A 258 -6.98 -9.12 -1.89
CA LYS A 258 -7.38 -10.35 -2.56
C LYS A 258 -8.79 -10.20 -3.16
N GLU A 259 -8.92 -10.40 -4.46
CA GLU A 259 -10.20 -10.44 -5.18
C GLU A 259 -11.05 -11.60 -4.63
N GLY A 260 -12.24 -11.31 -4.09
CA GLY A 260 -13.15 -12.31 -3.53
C GLY A 260 -13.46 -12.17 -2.04
N GLY A 261 -12.80 -11.24 -1.33
CA GLY A 261 -13.27 -10.82 -0.01
C GLY A 261 -14.06 -9.52 -0.12
N GLY A 262 -15.37 -9.63 -0.33
CA GLY A 262 -16.27 -8.49 -0.13
C GLY A 262 -16.22 -7.99 1.32
N PRO A 263 -16.83 -6.83 1.63
CA PRO A 263 -16.95 -6.33 2.99
C PRO A 263 -17.82 -7.28 3.80
N THR A 264 -17.20 -8.31 4.36
CA THR A 264 -17.89 -9.24 5.23
C THR A 264 -17.98 -8.53 6.56
N VAL A 265 -19.10 -7.86 6.82
CA VAL A 265 -19.45 -7.44 8.17
C VAL A 265 -19.48 -8.72 9.01
N ILE A 266 -18.41 -8.96 9.77
CA ILE A 266 -18.35 -10.09 10.68
C ILE A 266 -19.34 -9.76 11.79
N ILE A 267 -20.61 -10.15 11.60
CA ILE A 267 -21.57 -10.23 12.69
C ILE A 267 -21.02 -11.31 13.62
N ARG A 268 -20.23 -10.90 14.60
CA ARG A 268 -19.76 -11.76 15.69
C ARG A 268 -21.02 -12.26 16.41
N LYS A 269 -21.55 -13.41 15.99
CA LYS A 269 -22.58 -14.13 16.74
C LYS A 269 -21.97 -14.42 18.11
N LYS A 270 -22.34 -13.61 19.11
CA LYS A 270 -22.00 -13.81 20.51
C LYS A 270 -22.57 -15.17 20.90
N LYS A 271 -21.74 -16.21 20.81
CA LYS A 271 -22.08 -17.57 21.25
C LYS A 271 -22.30 -17.46 22.75
N ARG A 272 -23.56 -17.26 23.16
CA ARG A 272 -23.96 -17.33 24.57
C ARG A 272 -23.49 -18.70 25.06
N LYS A 273 -22.47 -18.73 25.93
CA LYS A 273 -22.14 -19.95 26.66
C LYS A 273 -23.40 -20.33 27.43
N ALA A 274 -23.96 -21.50 27.14
CA ALA A 274 -24.98 -22.07 27.99
C ALA A 274 -24.32 -22.31 29.36
N HIS A 275 -24.85 -21.69 30.40
CA HIS A 275 -24.48 -22.05 31.77
C HIS A 275 -25.05 -23.45 32.02
N HIS A 276 -24.16 -24.44 32.10
CA HIS A 276 -24.50 -25.74 32.67
C HIS A 276 -24.59 -25.54 34.19
N PHE A 277 -25.78 -25.15 34.67
CA PHE A 277 -26.10 -25.16 36.08
C PHE A 277 -26.37 -26.62 36.47
N ASP A 278 -25.43 -27.20 37.20
CA ASP A 278 -25.46 -28.57 37.68
C ASP A 278 -26.53 -28.68 38.80
N SER A 279 -27.75 -29.07 38.43
CA SER A 279 -28.80 -29.39 39.40
C SER A 279 -28.62 -30.83 39.88
N LYS A 280 -27.58 -31.07 40.68
CA LYS A 280 -27.42 -32.29 41.49
C LYS A 280 -27.69 -31.99 42.96
N SER A 281 -28.92 -31.59 43.28
CA SER A 281 -29.50 -31.80 44.60
C SER A 281 -30.34 -33.09 44.55
N GLY A 282 -29.63 -34.21 44.55
CA GLY A 282 -30.21 -35.55 44.66
C GLY A 282 -30.77 -35.77 46.06
N ARG A 283 -32.10 -35.83 46.12
CA ARG A 283 -32.90 -36.38 47.22
C ARG A 283 -32.66 -37.90 47.32
N ARG A 284 -32.20 -38.39 48.47
CA ARG A 284 -32.34 -39.75 49.06
C ARG A 284 -31.52 -39.73 50.38
N ARG A 285 -32.15 -39.69 51.56
CA ARG A 285 -32.62 -40.86 52.35
C ARG A 285 -31.63 -42.00 52.35
#